data_AF-A0A146ME64-F1
#
_entry.id   AF-A0A146ME64-F1
#
_cell.length_a   1.000
_cell.length_b   1.000
_cell.length_c   1.000
_cell.angle_alpha   90.00
_cell.angle_beta   90.00
_cell.angle_gamma   90.00
#
_symmetry.space_group_name_H-M   'P 1'
#
loop_
_entity.id
_entity.type
_entity.pdbx_description
1 polymer ?
#
loop_
_entity_poly.entity_id
_entity_poly.type
_entity_poly.pdbx_seq_one_letter_code
_entity_poly.pdbx_strand_id
1 'polypeptide(L)'
;FNSEARKAPIFALSFGDGADKEFLQKLALRNSGFSRHIYEAADASLQLQGFYRQISSPLLADVTFKYEPTVTSLTKTEFPIHFGGSEIVVAGFCGTKTPSPVIDGIGINGIISLKPVVSKTVSNMERLWAYLTIKQLLDKKESSENDKDKLKKEALDLALKYKFVTPVSSLVVVKPNDTSAVDTEEAKQSDVHKAGVFLAGPAAQGGYAHHQAFAPPSIGVAPSRVHHKPQVFATYAPHQSTSAYLSTTVVYKSNLENLLDALPWLNDILDNGFVKTPKGNYKLGANETISDTLP
;
A
#
# COMPACT_ATOMS: atom_id res chain seq x y z
N PHE A 1 -1.90 17.33 14.00
CA PHE A 1 -1.39 16.09 13.37
C PHE A 1 -2.48 15.06 13.49
N ASN A 2 -3.05 14.54 12.40
CA ASN A 2 -4.03 13.43 12.34
C ASN A 2 -4.60 13.05 13.72
N SER A 3 -5.30 14.01 14.30
CA SER A 3 -5.79 14.00 15.67
C SER A 3 -7.29 14.03 15.52
N GLU A 4 -7.96 13.15 16.27
CA GLU A 4 -9.38 12.80 16.21
C GLU A 4 -9.66 11.46 15.47
N ALA A 5 -10.80 10.87 15.79
CA ALA A 5 -11.24 9.47 15.65
C ALA A 5 -11.07 8.76 14.28
N ARG A 6 -10.54 9.42 13.25
CA ARG A 6 -10.27 8.84 11.93
C ARG A 6 -8.86 9.19 11.48
N LYS A 7 -7.97 8.20 11.53
CA LYS A 7 -6.57 8.31 11.07
C LYS A 7 -6.50 8.02 9.58
N ALA A 8 -6.26 9.03 8.75
CA ALA A 8 -6.02 8.85 7.32
C ALA A 8 -4.51 8.88 7.00
N PRO A 9 -3.98 7.99 6.15
CA PRO A 9 -2.58 8.06 5.75
C PRO A 9 -2.30 9.29 4.89
N ILE A 10 -1.15 9.96 5.10
CA ILE A 10 -0.71 11.08 4.25
C ILE A 10 0.42 10.61 3.34
N PHE A 11 0.19 10.62 2.03
CA PHE A 11 1.21 10.34 1.02
C PHE A 11 1.70 11.65 0.41
N ALA A 12 3.01 11.90 0.46
CA ALA A 12 3.59 13.18 0.07
C ALA A 12 4.38 13.07 -1.25
N LEU A 13 4.22 14.06 -2.13
CA LEU A 13 4.98 14.17 -3.38
C LEU A 13 5.89 15.39 -3.31
N SER A 14 7.18 15.20 -3.47
CA SER A 14 8.14 16.29 -3.69
C SER A 14 8.41 16.40 -5.18
N PHE A 15 8.15 17.55 -5.80
CA PHE A 15 8.39 17.77 -7.22
C PHE A 15 9.59 18.69 -7.40
N GLY A 16 10.62 18.22 -8.09
CA GLY A 16 11.76 19.05 -8.42
C GLY A 16 12.72 19.33 -7.27
N ASP A 17 13.82 19.98 -7.59
CA ASP A 17 14.91 20.19 -6.61
C ASP A 17 14.58 21.27 -5.57
N GLY A 18 13.62 22.16 -5.86
CA GLY A 18 13.15 23.17 -4.91
C GLY A 18 12.24 22.65 -3.80
N ALA A 19 11.83 21.37 -3.84
CA ALA A 19 10.96 20.80 -2.82
C ALA A 19 11.74 20.30 -1.60
N ASP A 20 11.25 20.59 -0.40
CA ASP A 20 11.81 20.05 0.85
C ASP A 20 11.45 18.56 1.00
N LYS A 21 12.33 17.70 0.48
CA LYS A 21 12.19 16.24 0.47
C LYS A 21 12.15 15.68 1.90
N GLU A 22 12.98 16.22 2.79
CA GLU A 22 13.14 15.72 4.16
C GLU A 22 11.89 16.03 4.99
N PHE A 23 11.37 17.25 4.90
CA PHE A 23 10.11 17.63 5.55
C PHE A 23 8.95 16.76 5.09
N LEU A 24 8.78 16.58 3.77
CA LEU A 24 7.69 15.79 3.21
C LEU A 24 7.78 14.31 3.57
N GLN A 25 9.01 13.76 3.65
CA GLN A 25 9.24 12.41 4.16
C GLN A 25 8.83 12.28 5.62
N LYS A 26 9.25 13.21 6.49
CA LYS A 26 8.86 13.22 7.91
C LYS A 26 7.36 13.36 8.10
N LEU A 27 6.71 14.25 7.33
CA LEU A 27 5.26 14.44 7.34
C LEU A 27 4.53 13.13 7.01
N ALA A 28 4.94 12.45 5.93
CA ALA A 28 4.30 11.20 5.52
C ALA A 28 4.52 10.08 6.55
N LEU A 29 5.74 9.90 7.04
CA LEU A 29 6.09 8.87 8.02
C LEU A 29 5.31 9.03 9.34
N ARG A 30 5.17 10.28 9.83
CA ARG A 30 4.39 10.58 11.04
C ARG A 30 2.90 10.32 10.89
N ASN A 31 2.41 10.15 9.65
CA ASN A 31 1.00 9.91 9.34
C ASN A 31 0.81 8.58 8.59
N SER A 32 1.63 7.56 8.87
CA SER A 32 1.49 6.20 8.32
C SER A 32 1.42 6.12 6.78
N GLY A 33 2.00 7.09 6.08
CA GLY A 33 2.16 7.07 4.64
C GLY A 33 3.63 7.05 4.23
N PHE A 34 3.90 7.38 2.97
CA PHE A 34 5.26 7.47 2.42
C PHE A 34 5.39 8.70 1.52
N SER A 35 6.62 9.14 1.31
CA SER A 35 6.93 10.20 0.37
C SER A 35 7.57 9.65 -0.91
N ARG A 36 7.28 10.29 -2.04
CA ARG A 36 7.91 10.01 -3.34
C ARG A 36 8.44 11.32 -3.92
N HIS A 37 9.67 11.27 -4.42
CA HIS A 37 10.24 12.36 -5.19
C HIS A 37 9.95 12.19 -6.68
N ILE A 38 9.54 13.27 -7.33
CA ILE A 38 9.24 13.38 -8.75
C ILE A 38 10.28 14.29 -9.37
N TYR A 39 11.05 13.75 -10.31
CA TYR A 39 12.09 14.50 -11.01
C TYR A 39 11.48 15.34 -12.13
N GLU A 40 11.97 16.58 -12.30
CA GLU A 40 11.61 17.49 -13.39
C GLU A 40 12.20 17.02 -14.73
N ALA A 41 11.57 15.99 -15.31
CA ALA A 41 12.00 15.41 -16.57
C ALA A 41 10.80 15.09 -17.49
N ALA A 42 11.09 14.66 -18.72
CA ALA A 42 10.07 14.32 -19.71
C ALA A 42 9.10 13.20 -19.24
N ASP A 43 9.51 12.38 -18.28
CA ASP A 43 8.73 11.28 -17.72
C ASP A 43 8.02 11.61 -16.39
N ALA A 44 8.04 12.88 -15.94
CA ALA A 44 7.42 13.28 -14.67
C ALA A 44 5.93 12.90 -14.59
N SER A 45 5.21 12.99 -15.71
CA SER A 45 3.81 12.55 -15.83
C SER A 45 3.64 11.05 -15.57
N LEU A 46 4.58 10.22 -16.04
CA LEU A 46 4.59 8.77 -15.80
C LEU A 46 4.93 8.44 -14.34
N GLN A 47 5.85 9.19 -13.74
CA GLN A 47 6.19 9.05 -12.31
C GLN A 47 4.97 9.32 -11.42
N LEU A 48 4.22 10.40 -11.72
CA LEU A 48 2.97 10.75 -11.03
C LEU A 48 1.88 9.69 -11.24
N GLN A 49 1.71 9.21 -12.46
CA GLN A 49 0.75 8.14 -12.76
C GLN A 49 1.11 6.87 -11.98
N GLY A 50 2.39 6.49 -11.97
CA GLY A 50 2.88 5.33 -11.23
C GLY A 50 2.60 5.43 -9.74
N PHE A 51 2.83 6.60 -9.14
CA PHE A 51 2.47 6.88 -7.75
C PHE A 51 0.97 6.75 -7.51
N TYR A 52 0.13 7.38 -8.34
CA TYR A 52 -1.32 7.32 -8.16
C TYR A 52 -1.84 5.89 -8.23
N ARG A 53 -1.40 5.08 -9.20
CA ARG A 53 -1.78 3.67 -9.31
C ARG A 53 -1.46 2.86 -8.06
N GLN A 54 -0.41 3.22 -7.32
CA GLN A 54 -0.02 2.53 -6.09
C GLN A 54 -1.03 2.74 -4.96
N ILE A 55 -1.73 3.89 -4.94
CA ILE A 55 -2.66 4.28 -3.87
C ILE A 55 -4.13 4.34 -4.34
N SER A 56 -4.41 4.12 -5.62
CA SER A 56 -5.73 4.33 -6.21
C SER A 56 -6.76 3.25 -5.90
N SER A 57 -6.35 2.12 -5.31
CA SER A 57 -7.23 0.97 -5.09
C SER A 57 -7.20 0.50 -3.63
N PRO A 58 -7.70 1.27 -2.65
CA PRO A 58 -7.76 0.81 -1.27
C PRO A 58 -8.75 -0.36 -1.12
N LEU A 59 -8.28 -1.49 -0.58
CA LEU A 59 -9.09 -2.71 -0.44
C LEU A 59 -9.50 -2.99 1.02
N LEU A 60 -8.58 -2.76 1.96
CA LEU A 60 -8.81 -2.95 3.40
C LEU A 60 -8.28 -1.74 4.16
N ALA A 61 -8.99 -1.33 5.20
CA ALA A 61 -8.55 -0.38 6.21
C ALA A 61 -8.28 -1.08 7.54
N ASP A 62 -7.48 -0.46 8.40
CA ASP A 62 -7.18 -0.92 9.77
C ASP A 62 -6.74 -2.40 9.85
N VAL A 63 -5.77 -2.75 9.01
CA VAL A 63 -5.27 -4.12 8.89
C VAL A 63 -4.36 -4.43 10.07
N THR A 64 -4.75 -5.41 10.87
CA THR A 64 -4.01 -5.83 12.07
C THR A 64 -3.67 -7.32 12.01
N PHE A 65 -2.37 -7.62 12.07
CA PHE A 65 -1.87 -8.99 12.16
C PHE A 65 -1.74 -9.39 13.63
N LYS A 66 -2.46 -10.45 14.02
CA LYS A 66 -2.46 -11.01 15.37
C LYS A 66 -1.68 -12.32 15.37
N TYR A 67 -0.73 -12.42 16.28
CA TYR A 67 0.12 -13.60 16.48
C TYR A 67 0.00 -14.09 17.93
N GLU A 68 0.33 -15.36 18.14
CA GLU A 68 0.44 -15.93 19.48
C GLU A 68 1.62 -15.32 20.26
N PRO A 69 1.57 -15.31 21.60
CA PRO A 69 2.64 -14.76 22.44
C PRO A 69 4.01 -15.45 22.29
N THR A 70 4.05 -16.62 21.64
CA THR A 70 5.28 -17.35 21.33
C THR A 70 6.09 -16.73 20.20
N VAL A 71 5.48 -15.83 19.41
CA VAL A 71 6.14 -15.10 18.32
C VAL A 71 6.78 -13.83 18.87
N THR A 72 8.05 -13.60 18.57
CA THR A 72 8.85 -12.50 19.12
C THR A 72 9.54 -11.70 18.02
N SER A 73 10.02 -10.50 18.38
CA SER A 73 10.71 -9.57 17.46
C SER A 73 9.95 -9.31 16.15
N LEU A 74 8.63 -9.12 16.26
CA LEU A 74 7.78 -8.81 15.11
C LEU A 74 8.11 -7.43 14.57
N THR A 75 8.21 -7.34 13.24
CA THR A 75 8.11 -6.07 12.52
C THR A 75 6.70 -5.49 12.66
N LYS A 76 6.49 -4.24 12.22
CA LYS A 76 5.15 -3.59 12.20
C LYS A 76 4.02 -4.55 11.81
N THR A 77 2.98 -4.63 12.64
CA THR A 77 1.83 -5.54 12.51
C THR A 77 0.51 -4.82 12.21
N GLU A 78 0.47 -3.50 12.34
CA GLU A 78 -0.71 -2.66 12.13
C GLU A 78 -0.49 -1.75 10.94
N PHE A 79 -1.43 -1.75 9.99
CA PHE A 79 -1.34 -1.00 8.75
C PHE A 79 -2.65 -0.26 8.50
N PRO A 80 -2.63 1.05 8.23
CA PRO A 80 -3.86 1.84 8.10
C PRO A 80 -4.68 1.42 6.88
N ILE A 81 -4.02 0.98 5.81
CA ILE A 81 -4.65 0.69 4.53
C ILE A 81 -3.82 -0.33 3.76
N HIS A 82 -4.50 -1.20 3.01
CA HIS A 82 -3.92 -2.11 2.04
C HIS A 82 -4.47 -1.78 0.65
N PHE A 83 -3.57 -1.56 -0.32
CA PHE A 83 -3.94 -1.23 -1.70
C PHE A 83 -3.89 -2.47 -2.61
N GLY A 84 -4.77 -2.52 -3.60
CA GLY A 84 -4.78 -3.55 -4.63
C GLY A 84 -3.52 -3.50 -5.48
N GLY A 85 -2.92 -4.67 -5.71
CA GLY A 85 -1.62 -4.79 -6.39
C GLY A 85 -0.42 -4.48 -5.50
N SER A 86 -0.62 -4.13 -4.23
CA SER A 86 0.43 -4.05 -3.21
C SER A 86 0.48 -5.32 -2.35
N GLU A 87 1.48 -5.40 -1.49
CA GLU A 87 1.65 -6.48 -0.52
C GLU A 87 2.06 -5.92 0.85
N ILE A 88 1.55 -6.51 1.93
CA ILE A 88 2.02 -6.28 3.29
C ILE A 88 2.84 -7.49 3.73
N VAL A 89 4.05 -7.21 4.22
CA VAL A 89 4.97 -8.23 4.74
C VAL A 89 5.23 -7.97 6.21
N VAL A 90 5.03 -9.00 7.03
CA VAL A 90 5.36 -9.02 8.45
C VAL A 90 6.33 -10.16 8.70
N ALA A 91 7.41 -9.89 9.42
CA ALA A 91 8.43 -10.87 9.78
C ALA A 91 8.65 -10.89 11.29
N GLY A 92 9.07 -12.02 11.82
CA GLY A 92 9.42 -12.20 13.23
C GLY A 92 9.98 -13.60 13.48
N PHE A 93 10.34 -13.87 14.73
CA PHE A 93 10.80 -15.19 15.15
C PHE A 93 9.65 -15.96 15.79
N CYS A 94 9.27 -17.07 15.18
CA CYS A 94 8.48 -18.11 15.84
C CYS A 94 9.44 -19.15 16.42
N GLY A 95 9.07 -19.74 17.57
CA GLY A 95 9.82 -20.84 18.16
C GLY A 95 9.71 -22.14 17.34
N THR A 96 9.64 -23.28 18.02
CA THR A 96 9.55 -24.60 17.36
C THR A 96 8.17 -24.91 16.77
N LYS A 97 7.14 -24.16 17.16
CA LYS A 97 5.77 -24.34 16.67
C LYS A 97 5.46 -23.33 15.59
N THR A 98 4.85 -23.82 14.51
CA THR A 98 4.29 -22.98 13.46
C THR A 98 3.18 -22.09 14.06
N PRO A 99 3.21 -20.76 13.87
CA PRO A 99 2.15 -19.88 14.36
C PRO A 99 0.89 -20.03 13.50
N SER A 100 -0.27 -19.73 14.10
CA SER A 100 -1.58 -19.64 13.46
C SER A 100 -2.12 -18.20 13.54
N PRO A 101 -1.57 -17.28 12.74
CA PRO A 101 -1.94 -15.88 12.83
C PRO A 101 -3.36 -15.62 12.33
N VAL A 102 -3.94 -14.52 12.79
CA VAL A 102 -5.24 -14.00 12.34
C VAL A 102 -5.04 -12.59 11.83
N ILE A 103 -5.61 -12.27 10.67
CA ILE A 103 -5.52 -10.95 10.06
C ILE A 103 -6.90 -10.33 10.08
N ASP A 104 -7.07 -9.26 10.86
CA ASP A 104 -8.31 -8.50 10.89
C ASP A 104 -8.16 -7.24 10.02
N GLY A 105 -9.26 -6.78 9.44
CA GLY A 105 -9.32 -5.53 8.71
C GLY A 105 -10.76 -5.11 8.41
N ILE A 106 -10.93 -3.95 7.78
CA ILE A 106 -12.23 -3.37 7.44
C ILE A 106 -12.30 -3.23 5.92
N GLY A 107 -13.17 -4.01 5.28
CA GLY A 107 -13.49 -3.89 3.86
C GLY A 107 -14.76 -3.06 3.62
N ILE A 108 -15.19 -2.99 2.36
CA ILE A 108 -16.41 -2.26 1.95
C ILE A 108 -17.69 -2.80 2.61
N ASN A 109 -17.71 -4.09 2.95
CA ASN A 109 -18.85 -4.79 3.54
C ASN A 109 -18.73 -4.89 5.07
N GLY A 110 -17.75 -4.22 5.70
CA GLY A 110 -17.49 -4.25 7.13
C GLY A 110 -16.24 -5.04 7.52
N ILE A 111 -16.22 -5.50 8.77
CA ILE A 111 -15.06 -6.18 9.36
C ILE A 111 -14.87 -7.56 8.72
N ILE A 112 -13.63 -7.86 8.34
CA ILE A 112 -13.21 -9.16 7.80
C ILE A 112 -12.09 -9.73 8.68
N SER A 113 -12.12 -11.04 8.87
CA SER A 113 -11.06 -11.78 9.55
C SER A 113 -10.59 -12.91 8.63
N LEU A 114 -9.29 -12.93 8.35
CA LEU A 114 -8.65 -13.85 7.41
C LEU A 114 -7.72 -14.80 8.17
N LYS A 115 -7.80 -16.07 7.81
CA LYS A 115 -6.89 -17.13 8.30
C LYS A 115 -5.94 -17.51 7.16
N PRO A 116 -4.65 -17.22 7.26
CA PRO A 116 -3.69 -17.50 6.21
C PRO A 116 -3.38 -19.01 6.14
N VAL A 117 -3.08 -19.47 4.94
CA VAL A 117 -2.59 -20.83 4.71
C VAL A 117 -1.12 -20.87 5.09
N VAL A 118 -0.79 -21.69 6.09
CA VAL A 118 0.59 -21.81 6.54
C VAL A 118 1.32 -22.87 5.72
N SER A 119 2.36 -22.45 5.02
CA SER A 119 3.24 -23.32 4.25
C SER A 119 4.67 -23.26 4.78
N LYS A 120 5.39 -24.38 4.66
CA LYS A 120 6.81 -24.47 5.03
C LYS A 120 7.65 -24.39 3.76
N THR A 121 8.07 -23.19 3.38
CA THR A 121 9.07 -23.00 2.33
C THR A 121 9.96 -21.80 2.63
N VAL A 122 11.11 -21.80 1.96
CA VAL A 122 12.20 -20.82 1.80
C VAL A 122 13.31 -20.73 2.87
N SER A 123 14.54 -20.82 2.35
CA SER A 123 15.79 -20.44 3.00
C SER A 123 15.91 -18.91 3.06
N ASN A 124 16.73 -18.39 3.97
CA ASN A 124 17.06 -16.94 4.13
C ASN A 124 16.00 -16.02 4.76
N MET A 125 14.98 -16.54 5.47
CA MET A 125 13.96 -15.71 6.14
C MET A 125 14.53 -14.79 7.22
N GLU A 126 15.60 -15.20 7.89
CA GLU A 126 16.29 -14.37 8.88
C GLU A 126 16.88 -13.10 8.26
N ARG A 127 17.45 -13.20 7.04
CA ARG A 127 18.01 -12.04 6.32
C ARG A 127 16.91 -11.08 5.86
N LEU A 128 15.75 -11.59 5.47
CA LEU A 128 14.57 -10.77 5.15
C LEU A 128 14.06 -10.02 6.39
N TRP A 129 13.92 -10.73 7.52
CA TRP A 129 13.55 -10.13 8.80
C TRP A 129 14.52 -9.00 9.19
N ALA A 130 15.82 -9.25 9.09
CA ALA A 130 16.84 -8.25 9.41
C ALA A 130 16.73 -7.01 8.51
N TYR A 131 16.56 -7.19 7.20
CA TYR A 131 16.36 -6.08 6.26
C TYR A 131 15.13 -5.23 6.61
N LEU A 132 13.98 -5.87 6.85
CA LEU A 132 12.75 -5.17 7.20
C LEU A 132 12.88 -4.43 8.53
N THR A 133 13.53 -5.04 9.51
CA THR A 133 13.74 -4.45 10.85
C THR A 133 14.67 -3.23 10.77
N ILE A 134 15.80 -3.33 10.06
CA ILE A 134 16.71 -2.19 9.85
C ILE A 134 15.99 -1.05 9.15
N LYS A 135 15.22 -1.33 8.10
CA LYS A 135 14.44 -0.30 7.39
C LYS A 135 13.47 0.42 8.33
N GLN A 136 12.72 -0.33 9.15
CA GLN A 136 11.79 0.25 10.13
C GLN A 136 12.50 1.10 11.20
N LEU A 137 13.68 0.69 11.66
CA LEU A 137 14.48 1.48 12.59
C LEU A 137 14.95 2.80 11.96
N LEU A 138 15.37 2.77 10.69
CA LEU A 138 15.75 3.98 9.95
C LEU A 138 14.56 4.92 9.73
N ASP A 139 13.40 4.40 9.32
CA ASP A 139 12.18 5.20 9.16
C ASP A 139 11.71 5.82 10.49
N LYS A 140 11.86 5.08 11.60
CA LYS A 140 11.55 5.57 12.94
C LYS A 140 12.52 6.65 13.40
N LYS A 141 13.81 6.53 13.05
CA LYS A 141 14.84 7.53 13.33
C LYS A 141 14.56 8.85 12.62
N GLU A 142 14.07 8.82 11.37
CA GLU A 142 13.74 10.05 10.63
C GLU A 142 12.50 10.76 11.19
N SER A 143 11.51 9.99 11.67
CA SER A 143 10.27 10.55 12.23
C SER A 143 10.37 11.02 13.69
N SER A 144 11.26 10.43 14.49
CA SER A 144 11.42 10.69 15.94
C SER A 144 12.56 11.66 16.24
N GLU A 145 12.36 12.58 17.20
CA GLU A 145 13.40 13.58 17.56
C GLU A 145 14.25 13.16 18.77
N ASN A 146 13.67 12.42 19.73
CA ASN A 146 14.33 12.14 21.02
C ASN A 146 15.23 10.88 21.03
N ASP A 147 14.95 9.89 20.18
CA ASP A 147 15.58 8.56 20.25
C ASP A 147 16.55 8.26 19.09
N LYS A 148 17.00 9.28 18.34
CA LYS A 148 17.76 9.09 17.11
C LYS A 148 19.03 8.26 17.29
N ASP A 149 19.79 8.53 18.35
CA ASP A 149 21.07 7.85 18.60
C ASP A 149 20.87 6.38 18.98
N LYS A 150 19.84 6.09 19.77
CA LYS A 150 19.48 4.73 20.15
C LYS A 150 19.10 3.90 18.90
N LEU A 151 18.19 4.44 18.09
CA LEU A 151 17.73 3.79 16.86
C LEU A 151 18.88 3.62 15.84
N LYS A 152 19.79 4.59 15.75
CA LYS A 152 20.99 4.50 14.91
C LYS A 152 21.92 3.37 15.36
N LYS A 153 22.16 3.24 16.67
CA LYS A 153 23.00 2.17 17.24
C LYS A 153 22.40 0.79 17.01
N GLU A 154 21.10 0.63 17.24
CA GLU A 154 20.38 -0.64 17.00
C GLU A 154 20.42 -1.02 15.50
N ALA A 155 20.17 -0.07 14.61
CA ALA A 155 20.25 -0.30 13.16
C ALA A 155 21.67 -0.67 12.72
N LEU A 156 22.69 -0.02 13.28
CA LEU A 156 24.10 -0.31 13.00
C LEU A 156 24.48 -1.72 13.44
N ASP A 157 24.13 -2.11 14.66
CA ASP A 157 24.43 -3.44 15.21
C ASP A 157 23.83 -4.56 14.34
N LEU A 158 22.55 -4.41 13.96
CA LEU A 158 21.88 -5.35 13.03
C LEU A 158 22.54 -5.35 11.65
N ALA A 159 22.88 -4.17 11.11
CA ALA A 159 23.53 -4.08 9.81
C ALA A 159 24.89 -4.78 9.79
N LEU A 160 25.70 -4.63 10.85
CA LEU A 160 26.98 -5.32 10.98
C LEU A 160 26.80 -6.84 11.17
N LYS A 161 25.89 -7.24 12.06
CA LYS A 161 25.57 -8.65 12.33
C LYS A 161 25.18 -9.41 11.05
N TYR A 162 24.32 -8.82 10.22
CA TYR A 162 23.84 -9.45 8.99
C TYR A 162 24.60 -9.03 7.72
N LYS A 163 25.68 -8.23 7.86
CA LYS A 163 26.53 -7.76 6.76
C LYS A 163 25.73 -7.01 5.68
N PHE A 164 24.89 -6.08 6.11
CA PHE A 164 24.21 -5.13 5.23
C PHE A 164 25.00 -3.83 5.12
N VAL A 165 25.09 -3.31 3.91
CA VAL A 165 25.51 -1.93 3.63
C VAL A 165 24.26 -1.07 3.68
N THR A 166 24.25 -0.05 4.53
CA THR A 166 23.08 0.78 4.83
C THR A 166 23.54 2.23 5.02
N PRO A 167 22.64 3.23 5.11
CA PRO A 167 23.05 4.60 5.42
C PRO A 167 23.84 4.77 6.73
N VAL A 168 23.89 3.74 7.59
CA VAL A 168 24.68 3.73 8.83
C VAL A 168 25.91 2.81 8.77
N SER A 169 26.11 2.03 7.70
CA SER A 169 27.23 1.09 7.56
C SER A 169 27.82 1.13 6.14
N SER A 170 29.15 1.19 6.04
CA SER A 170 29.88 1.19 4.76
C SER A 170 30.67 -0.10 4.55
N LEU A 171 30.93 -0.45 3.29
CA LEU A 171 31.88 -1.50 2.92
C LEU A 171 33.19 -0.85 2.51
N VAL A 172 34.27 -1.16 3.23
CA VAL A 172 35.62 -0.65 2.93
C VAL A 172 36.44 -1.79 2.35
N VAL A 173 36.98 -1.59 1.14
CA VAL A 173 37.86 -2.54 0.46
C VAL A 173 39.29 -2.04 0.57
N VAL A 174 40.15 -2.79 1.25
CA VAL A 174 41.58 -2.46 1.42
C VAL A 174 42.42 -3.42 0.59
N LYS A 175 43.41 -2.89 -0.13
CA LYS A 175 44.38 -3.73 -0.85
C LYS A 175 45.40 -4.32 0.15
N PRO A 176 45.72 -5.62 0.08
CA PRO A 176 46.49 -6.30 1.12
C PRO A 176 47.93 -5.79 1.37
N ASN A 177 48.51 -4.98 0.48
CA ASN A 177 49.91 -4.53 0.58
C ASN A 177 50.11 -2.99 0.57
N ASP A 178 49.05 -2.18 0.66
CA ASP A 178 49.17 -0.74 0.87
C ASP A 178 48.49 -0.37 2.19
N THR A 179 49.27 -0.34 3.28
CA THR A 179 48.85 0.18 4.60
C THR A 179 48.82 1.71 4.59
N SER A 180 47.95 2.25 3.77
CA SER A 180 47.47 3.62 3.89
C SER A 180 45.96 3.53 3.77
N ALA A 181 45.24 3.87 4.84
CA ALA A 181 43.81 4.10 4.73
C ALA A 181 43.63 5.11 3.60
N VAL A 182 43.08 4.66 2.47
CA VAL A 182 42.76 5.55 1.36
C VAL A 182 41.78 6.56 1.95
N ASP A 183 42.14 7.84 1.91
CA ASP A 183 41.27 8.93 2.34
C ASP A 183 39.88 8.68 1.75
N THR A 184 38.90 8.44 2.63
CA THR A 184 37.51 8.33 2.22
C THR A 184 37.09 9.71 1.74
N GLU A 185 37.11 9.92 0.41
CA GLU A 185 36.45 11.07 -0.18
C GLU A 185 34.95 10.95 0.11
N GLU A 186 34.48 11.79 1.03
CA GLU A 186 33.07 12.04 1.23
C GLU A 186 32.54 12.68 -0.05
N ALA A 187 31.62 12.00 -0.74
CA ALA A 187 31.02 12.51 -1.98
C ALA A 187 30.23 13.80 -1.67
N LYS A 188 30.87 14.96 -1.82
CA LYS A 188 30.22 16.26 -1.70
C LYS A 188 29.19 16.42 -2.81
N GLN A 189 27.93 16.67 -2.43
CA GLN A 189 26.94 17.29 -3.32
C GLN A 189 27.47 18.69 -3.69
N SER A 190 27.88 18.87 -4.94
CA SER A 190 28.31 20.18 -5.45
C SER A 190 27.11 20.99 -5.91
N ASP A 191 26.77 22.02 -5.14
CA ASP A 191 26.06 23.21 -5.62
C ASP A 191 26.97 23.97 -6.59
N VAL A 192 26.49 24.30 -7.80
CA VAL A 192 27.17 25.27 -8.68
C VAL A 192 26.15 26.23 -9.30
N HIS A 193 26.12 27.44 -8.76
CA HIS A 193 25.68 28.63 -9.50
C HIS A 193 26.86 29.20 -10.32
N LYS A 194 26.61 29.36 -11.63
CA LYS A 194 27.16 30.32 -12.62
C LYS A 194 28.66 30.67 -12.59
N ALA A 195 29.38 30.29 -13.65
CA ALA A 195 29.75 31.14 -14.81
C ALA A 195 30.75 30.38 -15.71
N GLY A 196 30.56 30.43 -17.03
CA GLY A 196 31.15 29.48 -17.98
C GLY A 196 32.53 29.83 -18.54
N VAL A 197 33.16 28.82 -19.15
CA VAL A 197 33.94 28.91 -20.39
C VAL A 197 33.77 27.55 -21.12
N PHE A 198 33.44 27.62 -22.41
CA PHE A 198 33.36 26.50 -23.35
C PHE A 198 34.75 26.01 -23.76
N LEU A 199 34.96 24.68 -23.78
CA LEU A 199 35.86 24.02 -24.74
C LEU A 199 35.18 22.75 -25.26
N ALA A 200 35.03 22.68 -26.58
CA ALA A 200 34.36 21.63 -27.32
C ALA A 200 35.29 20.44 -27.60
N GLY A 201 34.75 19.23 -27.50
CA GLY A 201 35.35 17.96 -27.95
C GLY A 201 34.33 16.82 -27.87
N PRO A 202 34.30 15.87 -28.83
CA PRO A 202 33.06 15.24 -29.28
C PRO A 202 32.63 13.99 -28.48
N ALA A 203 31.31 13.89 -28.36
CA ALA A 203 30.45 12.71 -28.24
C ALA A 203 31.08 11.32 -27.97
N ALA A 204 30.89 10.85 -26.73
CA ALA A 204 30.51 9.48 -26.44
C ALA A 204 29.46 9.51 -25.31
N GLN A 205 28.18 9.60 -25.68
CA GLN A 205 27.03 9.37 -24.79
C GLN A 205 27.11 7.90 -24.31
N GLY A 206 26.93 7.51 -23.07
CA GLY A 206 26.35 8.07 -21.84
C GLY A 206 25.89 6.81 -21.08
N GLY A 207 26.25 6.55 -19.83
CA GLY A 207 26.13 7.39 -18.66
C GLY A 207 25.30 6.59 -17.65
N TYR A 208 25.94 5.64 -16.96
CA TYR A 208 25.33 4.92 -15.85
C TYR A 208 25.37 5.81 -14.61
N ALA A 209 24.28 6.50 -14.33
CA ALA A 209 24.00 7.07 -13.02
C ALA A 209 22.48 7.06 -12.82
N HIS A 210 21.98 5.99 -12.19
CA HIS A 210 20.61 5.95 -11.71
C HIS A 210 20.65 5.55 -10.24
N HIS A 211 20.23 6.47 -9.38
CA HIS A 211 19.71 6.16 -8.07
C HIS A 211 18.39 5.40 -8.27
N GLN A 212 18.48 4.09 -8.51
CA GLN A 212 17.31 3.23 -8.47
C GLN A 212 16.88 3.11 -7.02
N ALA A 213 15.69 3.66 -6.73
CA ALA A 213 14.91 3.15 -5.63
C ALA A 213 14.73 1.65 -5.87
N PHE A 214 15.47 0.82 -5.12
CA PHE A 214 15.35 -0.63 -5.15
C PHE A 214 13.90 -1.00 -4.78
N ALA A 215 13.12 -1.36 -5.80
CA ALA A 215 11.88 -2.10 -5.59
C ALA A 215 12.24 -3.48 -5.01
N PRO A 216 11.47 -4.00 -4.04
CA PRO A 216 11.65 -5.38 -3.62
C PRO A 216 11.38 -6.33 -4.82
N PRO A 217 12.01 -7.52 -4.86
CA PRO A 217 11.79 -8.46 -5.94
C PRO A 217 10.30 -8.85 -5.98
N SER A 218 9.64 -8.55 -7.10
CA SER A 218 8.30 -9.04 -7.38
C SER A 218 8.37 -10.55 -7.59
N ILE A 219 7.69 -11.33 -6.74
CA ILE A 219 7.42 -12.74 -7.00
C ILE A 219 6.46 -12.79 -8.20
N GLY A 220 6.96 -13.26 -9.33
CA GLY A 220 6.23 -13.28 -10.59
C GLY A 220 5.08 -14.28 -10.57
N VAL A 221 3.86 -13.77 -10.71
CA VAL A 221 2.71 -14.53 -11.22
C VAL A 221 2.18 -13.77 -12.44
N ALA A 222 2.10 -14.45 -13.58
CA ALA A 222 1.76 -13.87 -14.87
C ALA A 222 0.33 -13.27 -14.88
N PRO A 223 0.10 -12.08 -15.48
CA PRO A 223 -1.24 -11.54 -15.61
C PRO A 223 -1.92 -11.99 -16.92
N SER A 224 -3.12 -12.55 -16.79
CA SER A 224 -4.06 -12.71 -17.90
C SER A 224 -4.68 -11.36 -18.27
N ARG A 225 -4.64 -11.05 -19.57
CA ARG A 225 -5.11 -9.82 -20.20
C ARG A 225 -6.65 -9.75 -20.21
N VAL A 226 -7.24 -8.79 -19.50
CA VAL A 226 -8.66 -8.45 -19.67
C VAL A 226 -8.78 -6.99 -20.09
N HIS A 227 -9.30 -6.76 -21.30
CA HIS A 227 -9.63 -5.45 -21.85
C HIS A 227 -10.89 -4.89 -21.16
N HIS A 228 -10.84 -3.71 -20.56
CA HIS A 228 -12.04 -2.94 -20.21
C HIS A 228 -11.90 -1.49 -20.68
N LYS A 229 -12.95 -1.01 -21.37
CA LYS A 229 -13.11 0.33 -21.94
C LYS A 229 -13.37 1.38 -20.83
N PRO A 230 -13.02 2.66 -21.03
CA PRO A 230 -13.20 3.69 -20.01
C PRO A 230 -14.67 4.11 -19.89
N GLN A 231 -15.15 4.25 -18.66
CA GLN A 231 -16.41 4.90 -18.30
C GLN A 231 -16.11 6.17 -17.51
N VAL A 232 -16.92 7.20 -17.75
CA VAL A 232 -16.74 8.60 -17.33
C VAL A 232 -17.71 8.93 -16.17
N PHE A 233 -17.38 9.99 -15.40
CA PHE A 233 -18.18 10.71 -14.38
C PHE A 233 -18.12 10.13 -12.95
N ALA A 234 -18.17 10.90 -11.86
CA ALA A 234 -18.67 12.26 -11.63
C ALA A 234 -17.89 12.98 -10.50
N THR A 235 -17.87 14.31 -10.56
CA THR A 235 -17.43 15.24 -9.50
C THR A 235 -18.39 15.22 -8.30
N TYR A 236 -17.87 15.11 -7.07
CA TYR A 236 -18.65 15.28 -5.84
C TYR A 236 -18.18 16.52 -5.07
N ALA A 237 -19.14 17.41 -4.76
CA ALA A 237 -19.01 18.52 -3.81
C ALA A 237 -19.55 18.09 -2.43
N PRO A 238 -19.07 18.68 -1.32
CA PRO A 238 -19.37 18.18 0.02
C PRO A 238 -20.67 18.76 0.59
N HIS A 239 -21.51 17.90 1.18
CA HIS A 239 -22.61 18.31 2.05
C HIS A 239 -22.22 18.14 3.52
N GLN A 240 -22.42 19.21 4.30
CA GLN A 240 -22.43 19.20 5.77
C GLN A 240 -23.70 18.50 6.29
N SER A 241 -23.61 17.74 7.38
CA SER A 241 -24.61 17.72 8.48
C SER A 241 -24.24 16.77 9.63
N THR A 242 -24.14 17.39 10.82
CA THR A 242 -24.51 17.05 12.21
C THR A 242 -24.75 15.60 12.67
N SER A 243 -24.21 15.32 13.86
CA SER A 243 -24.26 14.06 14.65
C SER A 243 -25.58 13.83 15.38
N ALA A 244 -26.04 12.57 15.41
CA ALA A 244 -26.86 12.01 16.48
C ALA A 244 -26.61 10.49 16.57
N TYR A 245 -26.17 10.00 17.74
CA TYR A 245 -26.00 8.57 18.00
C TYR A 245 -27.33 7.93 18.39
N LEU A 246 -27.79 6.96 17.60
CA LEU A 246 -28.88 6.04 17.95
C LEU A 246 -28.39 4.60 17.74
N SER A 247 -28.39 3.80 18.80
CA SER A 247 -28.13 2.37 18.73
C SER A 247 -29.32 1.69 18.06
N THR A 248 -29.20 1.36 16.78
CA THR A 248 -30.18 0.53 16.07
C THR A 248 -29.59 -0.83 15.80
N THR A 249 -30.22 -1.87 16.35
CA THR A 249 -30.00 -3.27 16.00
C THR A 249 -30.31 -3.42 14.52
N VAL A 250 -29.28 -3.63 13.69
CA VAL A 250 -29.45 -3.84 12.25
C VAL A 250 -29.99 -5.25 12.03
N VAL A 251 -31.29 -5.36 11.79
CA VAL A 251 -31.90 -6.57 11.26
C VAL A 251 -31.53 -6.64 9.78
N TYR A 252 -30.70 -7.62 9.42
CA TYR A 252 -30.31 -7.84 8.03
C TYR A 252 -31.52 -8.35 7.24
N LYS A 253 -32.15 -7.46 6.47
CA LYS A 253 -33.19 -7.85 5.51
C LYS A 253 -32.59 -8.67 4.38
N SER A 254 -33.26 -9.74 4.02
CA SER A 254 -32.86 -10.55 2.86
C SER A 254 -33.02 -9.75 1.56
N ASN A 255 -32.32 -10.16 0.50
CA ASN A 255 -32.46 -9.52 -0.81
C ASN A 255 -33.91 -9.54 -1.34
N LEU A 256 -34.70 -10.55 -0.95
CA LEU A 256 -36.12 -10.65 -1.30
C LEU A 256 -36.96 -9.62 -0.54
N GLU A 257 -36.68 -9.39 0.73
CA GLU A 257 -37.38 -8.37 1.54
C GLU A 257 -37.08 -6.96 1.04
N ASN A 258 -35.83 -6.69 0.65
CA ASN A 258 -35.47 -5.41 0.02
C ASN A 258 -36.19 -5.20 -1.33
N LEU A 259 -36.42 -6.28 -2.08
CA LEU A 259 -37.14 -6.24 -3.36
C LEU A 259 -38.65 -6.04 -3.15
N LEU A 260 -39.24 -6.69 -2.14
CA LEU A 260 -40.65 -6.54 -1.77
C LEU A 260 -40.98 -5.14 -1.25
N ASP A 261 -40.07 -4.51 -0.50
CA ASP A 261 -40.20 -3.12 -0.07
C ASP A 261 -40.21 -2.15 -1.27
N ALA A 262 -39.41 -2.42 -2.30
CA ALA A 262 -39.29 -1.56 -3.48
C ALA A 262 -40.44 -1.76 -4.49
N LEU A 263 -41.05 -2.94 -4.54
CA LEU A 263 -42.09 -3.31 -5.50
C LEU A 263 -43.25 -4.04 -4.80
N PRO A 264 -44.21 -3.31 -4.20
CA PRO A 264 -45.28 -3.90 -3.41
C PRO A 264 -46.18 -4.88 -4.20
N TRP A 265 -46.39 -4.61 -5.49
CA TRP A 265 -47.19 -5.45 -6.40
C TRP A 265 -46.59 -6.86 -6.60
N LEU A 266 -45.30 -7.04 -6.30
CA LEU A 266 -44.63 -8.32 -6.43
C LEU A 266 -45.19 -9.34 -5.41
N ASN A 267 -45.67 -8.86 -4.26
CA ASN A 267 -46.23 -9.72 -3.22
C ASN A 267 -47.52 -10.43 -3.68
N ASP A 268 -48.27 -9.81 -4.60
CA ASP A 268 -49.54 -10.35 -5.11
C ASP A 268 -49.35 -11.49 -6.13
N ILE A 269 -48.14 -11.63 -6.70
CA ILE A 269 -47.83 -12.66 -7.71
C ILE A 269 -46.90 -13.77 -7.20
N LEU A 270 -46.42 -13.65 -5.96
CA LEU A 270 -45.56 -14.64 -5.32
C LEU A 270 -46.40 -15.61 -4.48
N ASP A 271 -46.27 -16.91 -4.77
CA ASP A 271 -46.82 -18.00 -3.96
C ASP A 271 -45.64 -18.81 -3.40
N ASN A 272 -45.38 -18.70 -2.09
CA ASN A 272 -44.25 -19.34 -1.40
C ASN A 272 -42.86 -19.06 -2.03
N GLY A 273 -42.63 -17.83 -2.51
CA GLY A 273 -41.36 -17.41 -3.11
C GLY A 273 -41.18 -17.79 -4.58
N PHE A 274 -42.19 -18.40 -5.21
CA PHE A 274 -42.21 -18.70 -6.64
C PHE A 274 -43.28 -17.87 -7.35
N VAL A 275 -42.96 -17.34 -8.53
CA VAL A 275 -43.94 -16.66 -9.40
C VAL A 275 -44.70 -17.73 -10.17
N LYS A 276 -46.00 -17.89 -9.89
CA LYS A 276 -46.88 -18.76 -10.70
C LYS A 276 -47.40 -17.97 -11.89
N THR A 277 -46.84 -18.21 -13.07
CA THR A 277 -47.44 -17.76 -14.34
C THR A 277 -48.36 -18.85 -14.89
N PRO A 278 -49.52 -18.52 -15.50
CA PRO A 278 -50.27 -19.48 -16.30
C PRO A 278 -49.38 -20.06 -17.42
N LYS A 279 -49.71 -21.27 -17.90
CA LYS A 279 -48.96 -21.88 -19.02
C LYS A 279 -49.25 -21.09 -20.30
N GLY A 280 -48.24 -20.47 -20.89
CA GLY A 280 -48.35 -19.67 -22.12
C GLY A 280 -47.06 -18.89 -22.41
N ASN A 281 -47.01 -18.24 -23.56
CA ASN A 281 -45.90 -17.35 -23.93
C ASN A 281 -46.28 -15.90 -23.59
N TYR A 282 -45.45 -15.23 -22.79
CA TYR A 282 -45.67 -13.83 -22.41
C TYR A 282 -44.63 -12.93 -23.08
N LYS A 283 -45.10 -11.92 -23.82
CA LYS A 283 -44.25 -10.90 -24.43
C LYS A 283 -44.18 -9.70 -23.49
N LEU A 284 -42.98 -9.38 -23.00
CA LEU A 284 -42.76 -8.19 -22.16
C LEU A 284 -42.55 -6.96 -23.06
N GLY A 285 -43.59 -6.13 -23.17
CA GLY A 285 -43.55 -4.81 -23.81
C GLY A 285 -44.22 -3.78 -22.92
N ALA A 286 -43.75 -2.54 -22.93
CA ALA A 286 -44.41 -1.44 -22.24
C ALA A 286 -45.75 -1.16 -22.95
N ASN A 287 -46.83 -1.72 -22.40
CA ASN A 287 -48.26 -1.44 -22.68
C ASN A 287 -49.03 -2.39 -23.63
N GLU A 288 -48.67 -3.66 -23.77
CA GLU A 288 -49.53 -4.62 -24.49
C GLU A 288 -49.66 -5.95 -23.72
N THR A 289 -50.80 -6.17 -23.08
CA THR A 289 -51.22 -7.49 -22.59
C THR A 289 -52.23 -8.05 -23.60
N ILE A 290 -51.78 -8.88 -24.54
CA ILE A 290 -52.69 -9.72 -25.34
C ILE A 290 -52.66 -11.10 -24.70
N SER A 291 -53.77 -11.50 -24.09
CA SER A 291 -54.01 -12.90 -23.75
C SER A 291 -54.52 -13.60 -25.00
N ASP A 292 -53.67 -14.41 -25.63
CA ASP A 292 -54.13 -15.35 -26.65
C ASP A 292 -54.98 -16.43 -25.96
N THR A 293 -56.29 -16.20 -25.92
CA THR A 293 -57.26 -17.29 -25.85
C THR A 293 -57.47 -17.81 -27.26
N LEU A 294 -57.08 -19.06 -27.51
CA LEU A 294 -57.84 -20.13 -28.22
C LEU A 294 -56.88 -21.20 -28.81
N PRO A 295 -57.36 -22.44 -29.03
CA PRO A 295 -58.75 -22.91 -29.02
C PRO A 295 -59.22 -23.57 -27.72
#